data_AF-A0A964W230-F1
#
_entry.id   AF-A0A964W230-F1
#
_cell.length_a   1.000
_cell.length_b   1.000
_cell.length_c   1.000
_cell.angle_alpha   90.00
_cell.angle_beta   90.00
_cell.angle_gamma   90.00
#
_symmetry.space_group_name_H-M   'P 1'
#
loop_
_entity.id
_entity.type
_entity.pdbx_description
1 polymer ?
#
loop_
_entity_poly.entity_id
_entity_poly.type
_entity_poly.pdbx_seq_one_letter_code
_entity_poly.pdbx_strand_id
1 'polypeptide(L)'
;MNQLNPREKLIVNFKSKCGPDYQKIFLSKLSEDLLLLKLNCYLNSLILQINNSSNYDSNLKLIYNKDNSISMFSDITLLNTYTIENVVNIQNENQLGLSLFIDWGYLLNNIDKSKKEQLVLAL
;
A
#
# COMPACT_ATOMS: atom_id res chain seq x y z
N MET A 1 -16.94 15.87 -13.73
CA MET A 1 -16.34 14.59 -13.30
C MET A 1 -16.45 14.52 -11.79
N ASN A 2 -17.14 13.51 -11.23
CA ASN A 2 -17.18 13.34 -9.78
C ASN A 2 -15.78 13.03 -9.28
N GLN A 3 -15.26 13.84 -8.36
CA GLN A 3 -14.00 13.54 -7.69
C GLN A 3 -14.21 12.32 -6.78
N LEU A 4 -13.49 11.23 -7.07
CA LEU A 4 -13.47 10.06 -6.19
C LEU A 4 -12.86 10.44 -4.83
N ASN A 5 -13.43 9.91 -3.76
CA ASN A 5 -12.83 10.04 -2.44
C ASN A 5 -11.54 9.19 -2.34
N PRO A 6 -10.66 9.42 -1.35
CA PRO A 6 -9.39 8.70 -1.26
C PRO A 6 -9.52 7.18 -1.20
N ARG A 7 -10.55 6.67 -0.50
CA ARG A 7 -10.83 5.23 -0.40
C ARG A 7 -11.19 4.63 -1.76
N GLU A 8 -12.03 5.31 -2.53
CA GLU A 8 -12.38 4.89 -3.89
C GLU A 8 -11.16 4.91 -4.82
N LYS A 9 -10.31 5.93 -4.73
CA LYS A 9 -9.06 6.01 -5.49
C LYS A 9 -8.13 4.83 -5.19
N LEU A 10 -7.99 4.47 -3.91
CA LEU A 10 -7.21 3.29 -3.49
C LEU A 10 -7.75 1.99 -4.09
N ILE A 11 -9.07 1.78 -4.10
CA ILE A 11 -9.67 0.59 -4.73
C ILE A 11 -9.44 0.59 -6.24
N VAL A 12 -9.61 1.74 -6.91
CA VAL A 12 -9.40 1.86 -8.36
C VAL A 12 -7.94 1.58 -8.73
N ASN A 13 -6.98 2.14 -7.99
CA ASN A 13 -5.56 1.90 -8.18
C ASN A 13 -5.23 0.42 -8.00
N PHE A 14 -5.76 -0.18 -6.94
CA PHE A 14 -5.57 -1.60 -6.65
C PHE A 14 -6.10 -2.48 -7.79
N LYS A 15 -7.34 -2.21 -8.26
CA LYS A 15 -7.96 -2.93 -9.36
C LYS A 15 -7.16 -2.80 -10.66
N SER A 16 -6.68 -1.60 -10.96
CA SER A 16 -5.82 -1.35 -12.12
C SER A 16 -4.53 -2.17 -12.06
N LYS A 17 -3.91 -2.30 -10.88
CA LYS A 17 -2.67 -3.07 -10.69
C LYS A 17 -2.86 -4.58 -10.77
N CYS A 18 -4.00 -5.08 -10.28
CA CYS A 18 -4.34 -6.49 -10.39
C CYS A 18 -4.85 -6.90 -11.78
N GLY A 19 -5.31 -5.94 -12.58
CA GLY A 19 -5.70 -6.18 -13.97
C GLY A 19 -6.79 -7.27 -14.08
N PRO A 20 -6.68 -8.22 -15.03
CA PRO A 20 -7.66 -9.29 -15.24
C PRO A 20 -7.89 -10.20 -14.02
N ASP A 21 -6.90 -10.30 -13.12
CA ASP A 21 -6.97 -11.19 -11.96
C ASP A 21 -7.69 -10.56 -10.75
N TYR A 22 -8.15 -9.30 -10.86
CA TYR A 22 -8.87 -8.61 -9.79
C TYR A 22 -10.09 -9.37 -9.26
N GLN A 23 -10.82 -10.10 -10.11
CA GLN A 23 -11.96 -10.87 -9.62
C GLN A 23 -11.52 -12.13 -8.86
N LYS A 24 -10.32 -12.67 -9.15
CA LYS A 24 -9.83 -13.93 -8.58
C LYS A 24 -9.24 -13.75 -7.19
N ILE A 25 -8.69 -12.57 -6.86
CA ILE A 25 -8.04 -12.29 -5.57
C ILE A 25 -8.98 -12.29 -4.34
N PHE A 26 -10.29 -12.40 -4.55
CA PHE A 26 -11.31 -12.54 -3.49
C PHE A 26 -11.84 -13.96 -3.35
N LEU A 27 -11.28 -14.92 -4.09
CA LEU A 27 -11.62 -16.33 -3.91
C LEU A 27 -11.21 -16.79 -2.50
N SER A 28 -12.02 -17.69 -1.92
CA SER A 28 -11.82 -18.18 -0.54
C SER A 28 -10.53 -18.98 -0.36
N LYS A 29 -10.00 -19.58 -1.44
CA LYS A 29 -8.71 -20.28 -1.47
C LYS A 29 -7.88 -19.75 -2.63
N LEU A 30 -6.86 -18.98 -2.30
CA LEU A 30 -5.91 -18.43 -3.27
C LEU A 30 -4.65 -19.31 -3.30
N SER A 31 -4.06 -19.48 -4.49
CA SER A 31 -2.69 -19.97 -4.59
C SER A 31 -1.72 -18.94 -3.99
N GLU A 32 -0.52 -19.40 -3.62
CA GLU A 32 0.53 -18.50 -3.12
C GLU A 32 0.85 -17.39 -4.12
N ASP A 33 0.93 -17.70 -5.42
CA ASP A 33 1.14 -16.71 -6.48
C ASP A 33 0.06 -15.61 -6.50
N LEU A 34 -1.21 -15.98 -6.30
CA LEU A 34 -2.31 -15.02 -6.25
C LEU A 34 -2.29 -14.19 -4.95
N LEU A 35 -1.82 -14.76 -3.84
CA LEU A 35 -1.61 -14.02 -2.59
C LEU A 35 -0.47 -13.00 -2.74
N LEU A 36 0.63 -13.40 -3.36
CA LEU A 36 1.76 -12.51 -3.66
C LEU A 36 1.35 -11.41 -4.65
N LEU A 37 0.57 -11.74 -5.67
CA LEU A 37 0.00 -10.74 -6.59
C LEU A 37 -0.89 -9.75 -5.83
N LYS A 38 -1.78 -10.24 -4.97
CA LYS A 38 -2.68 -9.41 -4.16
C LYS A 38 -1.91 -8.46 -3.26
N LEU A 39 -0.86 -8.96 -2.59
CA LEU A 39 0.03 -8.12 -1.78
C LEU A 39 0.71 -7.05 -2.63
N ASN A 40 1.22 -7.41 -3.81
CA ASN A 40 1.83 -6.46 -4.74
C ASN A 40 0.85 -5.37 -5.21
N CYS A 41 -0.36 -5.73 -5.60
CA CYS A 41 -1.41 -4.77 -5.95
C CYS A 41 -1.72 -3.83 -4.78
N TYR A 42 -1.78 -4.38 -3.56
CA TYR A 42 -2.05 -3.66 -2.33
C TYR A 42 -1.03 -2.55 -2.11
N LEU A 43 0.26 -2.89 -2.12
CA LEU A 43 1.34 -1.91 -1.89
C LEU A 43 1.47 -0.90 -3.02
N ASN A 44 1.32 -1.33 -4.27
CA ASN A 44 1.34 -0.40 -5.41
C ASN A 44 0.18 0.61 -5.36
N SER A 45 -0.99 0.19 -4.86
CA SER A 45 -2.12 1.10 -4.66
C SER A 45 -1.80 2.17 -3.62
N LEU A 46 -1.23 1.78 -2.49
CA LEU A 46 -0.81 2.69 -1.42
C LEU A 46 0.22 3.71 -1.93
N ILE A 47 1.28 3.26 -2.61
CA ILE A 47 2.32 4.14 -3.17
C ILE A 47 1.72 5.16 -4.13
N LEU A 48 0.89 4.68 -5.07
CA LEU A 48 0.29 5.57 -6.07
C LEU A 48 -0.59 6.63 -5.40
N GLN A 49 -1.34 6.26 -4.37
CA GLN A 49 -2.17 7.21 -3.64
C GLN A 49 -1.34 8.19 -2.81
N ILE A 50 -0.26 7.75 -2.16
CA ILE A 50 0.64 8.64 -1.41
C ILE A 50 1.24 9.68 -2.35
N ASN A 51 1.81 9.25 -3.47
CA ASN A 51 2.40 10.13 -4.49
C ASN A 51 1.40 11.15 -5.05
N ASN A 52 0.11 10.79 -5.14
CA ASN A 52 -0.95 11.70 -5.61
C ASN A 52 -1.50 12.63 -4.52
N SER A 53 -1.42 12.23 -3.24
CA SER A 53 -2.05 12.94 -2.12
C SER A 53 -1.15 13.93 -1.41
N SER A 54 0.15 13.83 -1.61
CA SER A 54 1.13 14.59 -0.88
C SER A 54 1.99 15.39 -1.85
N ASN A 55 2.26 16.66 -1.54
CA ASN A 55 3.31 17.48 -2.19
C ASN A 55 4.70 16.94 -1.78
N TYR A 56 4.87 15.63 -1.83
CA TYR A 56 5.94 14.90 -1.20
C TYR A 56 6.86 14.38 -2.29
N ASP A 57 8.02 15.02 -2.38
CA ASP A 57 9.09 14.64 -3.30
C ASP A 57 9.90 13.41 -2.83
N SER A 58 9.45 12.66 -1.81
CA SER A 58 10.20 11.45 -1.45
C SER A 58 9.90 10.32 -2.41
N ASN A 59 10.96 9.64 -2.81
CA ASN A 59 10.88 8.45 -3.63
C ASN A 59 10.52 7.26 -2.73
N LEU A 60 9.23 6.95 -2.63
CA LEU A 60 8.79 5.69 -2.04
C LEU A 60 9.34 4.52 -2.85
N LYS A 61 9.96 3.56 -2.16
CA LYS A 61 10.58 2.37 -2.76
C LYS A 61 10.05 1.11 -2.09
N LEU A 62 9.85 0.07 -2.90
CA LEU A 62 9.59 -1.28 -2.42
C LEU A 62 10.86 -2.11 -2.53
N ILE A 63 11.20 -2.81 -1.45
CA ILE A 63 12.28 -3.80 -1.40
C ILE A 63 11.64 -5.17 -1.17
N TYR A 64 11.92 -6.11 -2.07
CA TYR A 64 11.45 -7.49 -2.00
C TYR A 64 12.47 -8.32 -1.26
N ASN A 65 12.06 -8.89 -0.12
CA ASN A 65 12.94 -9.65 0.74
C ASN A 65 12.92 -11.15 0.38
N LYS A 66 13.91 -11.90 0.87
CA LYS A 66 14.05 -13.34 0.59
C LYS A 66 12.95 -14.21 1.22
N ASP A 67 12.24 -13.68 2.20
CA ASP A 67 11.17 -14.34 2.95
C ASP A 67 9.76 -14.00 2.42
N ASN A 68 9.66 -13.52 1.18
CA ASN A 68 8.43 -13.06 0.55
C ASN A 68 7.75 -11.87 1.24
N SER A 69 8.43 -11.20 2.17
CA SER A 69 7.99 -9.91 2.70
C SER A 69 8.40 -8.76 1.75
N ILE A 70 7.66 -7.66 1.81
CA ILE A 70 7.93 -6.46 1.02
C ILE A 70 8.04 -5.27 1.96
N SER A 71 9.22 -4.68 2.02
CA SER A 71 9.48 -3.50 2.83
C SER A 71 9.25 -2.22 2.02
N MET A 72 8.53 -1.28 2.60
CA MET A 72 8.30 0.05 2.03
C MET A 72 9.19 1.08 2.71
N PHE A 73 9.99 1.77 1.91
CA PHE A 73 10.89 2.82 2.38
C PHE A 73 10.49 4.18 1.83
N SER A 74 10.73 5.21 2.62
CA SER A 74 10.91 6.58 2.13
C SER A 74 12.39 6.93 2.26
N ASP A 75 13.05 7.15 1.13
CA ASP A 75 14.49 7.34 1.03
C ASP A 75 15.27 6.18 1.69
N ILE A 76 15.84 6.40 2.88
CA ILE A 76 16.54 5.38 3.68
C ILE A 76 15.74 4.91 4.91
N THR A 77 14.58 5.49 5.16
CA THR A 77 13.75 5.21 6.34
C THR A 77 12.74 4.11 6.02
N LEU A 78 12.78 3.02 6.78
CA LEU A 78 11.77 1.97 6.70
C LEU A 78 10.45 2.49 7.28
N LEU A 79 9.39 2.50 6.46
CA LEU A 79 8.05 2.92 6.90
C LEU A 79 7.27 1.74 7.49
N ASN A 80 7.29 0.60 6.79
CA ASN A 80 6.64 -0.64 7.21
C ASN A 80 7.12 -1.84 6.38
N THR A 81 6.94 -3.06 6.91
CA THR A 81 7.15 -4.31 6.18
C THR A 81 5.84 -5.08 6.11
N TYR A 82 5.47 -5.52 4.91
CA TYR A 82 4.22 -6.21 4.64
C TYR A 82 4.46 -7.65 4.21
N THR A 83 3.54 -8.53 4.58
CA THR A 83 3.53 -9.97 4.26
C THR A 83 2.15 -10.37 3.73
N ILE A 84 2.02 -11.62 3.32
CA ILE A 84 0.74 -12.20 2.90
C ILE A 84 -0.33 -12.09 4.01
N GLU A 85 0.07 -12.16 5.28
CA GLU A 85 -0.86 -12.06 6.42
C GLU A 85 -1.63 -10.73 6.42
N ASN A 86 -1.04 -9.67 5.88
CA ASN A 86 -1.70 -8.36 5.77
C ASN A 86 -2.87 -8.38 4.76
N VAL A 87 -2.91 -9.33 3.82
CA VAL A 87 -3.91 -9.34 2.73
C VAL A 87 -4.72 -10.63 2.64
N VAL A 88 -4.32 -11.70 3.32
CA VAL A 88 -4.96 -13.01 3.21
C VAL A 88 -6.41 -12.99 3.67
N ASN A 89 -6.72 -12.22 4.71
CA ASN A 89 -8.07 -12.14 5.30
C ASN A 89 -9.01 -11.15 4.59
N ILE A 90 -8.55 -10.47 3.54
CA ILE A 90 -9.37 -9.53 2.75
C ILE A 90 -10.23 -10.34 1.76
N GLN A 91 -11.50 -10.55 2.09
CA GLN A 91 -12.40 -11.43 1.32
C GLN A 91 -13.30 -10.65 0.34
N ASN A 92 -13.37 -9.32 0.44
CA ASN A 92 -14.20 -8.51 -0.46
C ASN A 92 -13.70 -7.07 -0.59
N GLU A 93 -14.29 -6.33 -1.55
CA GLU A 93 -13.91 -4.95 -1.87
C GLU A 93 -14.14 -3.97 -0.70
N ASN A 94 -15.15 -4.19 0.14
CA ASN A 94 -15.40 -3.34 1.30
C ASN A 94 -14.24 -3.44 2.31
N GLN A 95 -13.84 -4.67 2.65
CA GLN A 95 -12.68 -4.95 3.50
C GLN A 95 -11.38 -4.44 2.89
N LEU A 96 -11.21 -4.60 1.58
CA LEU A 96 -10.05 -4.07 0.84
C LEU A 96 -9.97 -2.55 1.01
N GLY A 97 -11.08 -1.85 0.75
CA GLY A 97 -11.12 -0.40 0.85
C GLY A 97 -10.84 0.11 2.26
N LEU A 98 -11.36 -0.56 3.30
CA LEU A 98 -11.08 -0.18 4.68
C LEU A 98 -9.60 -0.40 5.03
N SER A 99 -9.05 -1.56 4.69
CA SER A 99 -7.66 -1.92 4.99
C SER A 99 -6.70 -0.94 4.29
N LEU A 100 -6.89 -0.70 2.98
CA LEU A 100 -6.09 0.25 2.22
C LEU A 100 -6.17 1.66 2.80
N PHE A 101 -7.35 2.11 3.22
CA PHE A 101 -7.53 3.45 3.76
C PHE A 101 -6.84 3.63 5.11
N ILE A 102 -6.90 2.63 5.99
CA ILE A 102 -6.21 2.63 7.28
C ILE A 102 -4.70 2.66 7.07
N ASP A 103 -4.16 1.77 6.24
CA ASP A 103 -2.72 1.69 5.99
C ASP A 103 -2.19 2.95 5.29
N TRP A 104 -2.97 3.51 4.37
CA TRP A 104 -2.65 4.80 3.74
C TRP A 104 -2.51 5.92 4.79
N GLY A 105 -3.48 6.04 5.71
CA GLY A 105 -3.41 7.02 6.80
C GLY A 105 -2.23 6.79 7.74
N TYR A 106 -1.93 5.52 8.06
CA TYR A 106 -0.78 5.16 8.89
C TYR A 106 0.55 5.54 8.23
N LEU A 107 0.71 5.24 6.95
CA LEU A 107 1.91 5.58 6.17
C LEU A 107 2.11 7.09 6.08
N LEU A 108 1.06 7.86 5.81
CA LEU A 108 1.13 9.33 5.80
C LEU A 108 1.61 9.89 7.14
N ASN A 109 1.09 9.37 8.24
CA ASN A 109 1.51 9.80 9.57
C ASN A 109 2.99 9.44 9.87
N ASN A 110 3.45 8.26 9.45
CA ASN A 110 4.85 7.86 9.63
C ASN A 110 5.81 8.72 8.79
N ILE A 111 5.40 9.05 7.56
CA ILE A 111 6.10 9.99 6.68
C ILE A 111 6.21 11.38 7.33
N ASP A 112 5.14 11.88 7.94
CA ASP A 112 5.16 13.20 8.57
C ASP A 112 5.99 13.22 9.86
N LYS A 113 6.02 12.12 10.61
CA LYS A 113 6.90 11.97 11.78
C LYS A 113 8.38 11.93 11.41
N SER A 114 8.76 11.14 10.41
CA SER A 114 10.17 11.01 10.00
C SER A 114 10.76 12.35 9.55
N LYS A 115 9.98 13.20 8.87
CA LYS A 115 10.39 14.58 8.55
C LYS A 115 10.67 15.43 9.78
N LYS A 116 9.78 15.37 10.78
CA LYS A 116 9.94 16.15 12.01
C LYS A 116 11.19 15.72 12.76
N GLU A 117 11.47 14.42 12.83
CA GLU A 117 12.67 13.88 13.49
C GLU A 117 13.96 14.25 12.73
N GLN A 118 13.95 14.21 11.39
CA GLN A 118 15.09 14.66 10.59
C GLN A 118 15.41 16.15 10.78
N LEU A 119 14.40 17.01 10.92
CA LEU A 119 14.59 18.44 11.20
C LEU A 119 15.20 18.68 12.59
N VAL A 120 14.88 17.84 13.58
CA VAL A 120 15.43 17.94 14.95
C VAL A 120 16.89 17.50 15.00
N LEU A 121 17.31 16.54 14.17
CA LEU A 121 18.71 16.11 14.09
C LEU A 121 19.62 17.09 13.35
N ALA A 122 19.05 17.98 12.55
CA ALA A 122 19.76 18.98 11.76
C ALA A 122 19.92 20.34 12.47
N LEU A 123 19.45 20.47 13.72
CA LEU A 123 19.56 21.66 14.58
C LEU A 123 20.52 21.40 15.75
#